data_AF-A0A7C8EYJ0-F1
#
_entry.id   AF-A0A7C8EYJ0-F1
#
_cell.length_a   1.000
_cell.length_b   1.000
_cell.length_c   1.000
_cell.angle_alpha   90.00
_cell.angle_beta   90.00
_cell.angle_gamma   90.00
#
_symmetry.space_group_name_H-M   'P 1'
#
loop_
_entity.id
_entity.type
_entity.pdbx_description
1 polymer ?
#
loop_
_entity_poly.entity_id
_entity_poly.type
_entity_poly.pdbx_seq_one_letter_code
_entity_poly.pdbx_strand_id
1 'polypeptide(L)'
;MSVRTDINSNPRLFGTAPLKRKAVFLSVCVLLSVLYAFRSDYNLATGSGNLCMFLFIAANVYFPAKRIRIHYQVKEVQAQFNKLLIYHIWLNTASFAVACLHCYITLWSNNWLMFALFIMGWLTFGGFLMWLKYPPAKVKKGIYILHTQQVLFFIMIYALLKGHYVF
;
A
#
# COMPACT_ATOMS: atom_id res chain seq x y z
N MET A 1 40.18 6.00 -12.93
CA MET A 1 38.89 6.50 -13.45
C MET A 1 37.96 6.68 -12.26
N SER A 2 37.82 7.92 -11.77
CA SER A 2 37.08 8.23 -10.53
C SER A 2 35.58 8.20 -10.82
N VAL A 3 34.87 7.23 -10.24
CA VAL A 3 33.41 7.19 -10.24
C VAL A 3 32.92 8.35 -9.38
N ARG A 4 32.50 9.43 -10.03
CA ARG A 4 31.87 10.57 -9.38
C ARG A 4 30.56 10.09 -8.75
N THR A 5 30.59 9.83 -7.46
CA THR A 5 29.41 9.52 -6.66
C THR A 5 28.63 10.81 -6.46
N ASP A 6 27.80 11.18 -7.43
CA ASP A 6 26.79 12.24 -7.27
C ASP A 6 25.66 11.73 -6.35
N ILE A 7 26.00 11.50 -5.08
CA ILE A 7 25.08 11.25 -3.96
C ILE A 7 24.53 12.60 -3.53
N ASN A 8 23.84 13.29 -4.43
CA ASN A 8 23.06 14.48 -4.11
C ASN A 8 21.74 14.52 -4.88
N SER A 9 21.24 13.36 -5.31
CA SER A 9 19.81 13.19 -5.56
C SER A 9 19.11 12.96 -4.23
N ASN A 10 18.99 14.03 -3.43
CA ASN A 10 17.89 14.11 -2.48
C ASN A 10 16.63 13.88 -3.33
N PRO A 11 15.97 12.71 -3.25
CA PRO A 11 14.75 12.56 -4.01
C PRO A 11 13.81 13.51 -3.29
N ARG A 12 13.64 14.71 -3.86
CA ARG A 12 12.53 15.61 -3.55
C ARG A 12 11.30 14.79 -3.93
N LEU A 13 10.92 13.95 -2.97
CA LEU A 13 10.08 12.75 -3.06
C LEU A 13 8.64 13.11 -3.39
N PHE A 14 8.37 14.40 -3.34
CA PHE A 14 7.25 15.07 -3.93
C PHE A 14 7.92 16.28 -4.58
N GLY A 15 7.44 16.74 -5.75
CA GLY A 15 7.64 18.15 -6.06
C GLY A 15 7.24 19.01 -4.84
N THR A 16 7.60 20.28 -4.85
CA THR A 16 7.36 21.30 -3.80
C THR A 16 5.88 21.50 -3.38
N ALA A 17 4.99 20.54 -3.62
CA ALA A 17 3.61 20.52 -3.21
C ALA A 17 3.49 20.55 -1.67
N PRO A 18 2.79 21.55 -1.12
CA PRO A 18 2.64 21.73 0.31
C PRO A 18 1.87 20.56 0.94
N LEU A 19 2.16 20.28 2.22
CA LEU A 19 1.50 19.25 3.04
C LEU A 19 -0.03 19.27 2.91
N LYS A 20 -0.61 20.47 2.78
CA LYS A 20 -2.04 20.71 2.54
C LYS A 20 -2.57 19.95 1.32
N ARG A 21 -1.87 19.94 0.18
CA ARG A 21 -2.34 19.22 -1.03
C ARG A 21 -2.34 17.71 -0.84
N LYS A 22 -1.40 17.19 -0.04
CA LYS A 22 -1.31 15.75 0.27
C LYS A 22 -2.43 15.32 1.20
N ALA A 23 -2.69 16.13 2.24
CA ALA A 23 -3.82 15.94 3.13
C ALA A 23 -5.15 16.00 2.35
N VAL A 24 -5.33 17.00 1.48
CA VAL A 24 -6.52 17.11 0.62
C VAL A 24 -6.70 15.88 -0.28
N PHE A 25 -5.64 15.38 -0.92
CA PHE A 25 -5.73 14.17 -1.74
C PHE A 25 -6.19 12.96 -0.91
N LEU A 26 -5.60 12.77 0.28
CA LEU A 26 -5.99 11.69 1.17
C LEU A 26 -7.45 11.83 1.63
N SER A 27 -7.85 13.04 2.06
CA SER A 27 -9.21 13.35 2.46
C SER A 27 -10.21 13.11 1.33
N VAL A 28 -9.86 13.45 0.08
CA VAL A 28 -10.70 13.19 -1.09
C VAL A 28 -10.81 11.69 -1.36
N CYS A 29 -9.71 10.94 -1.29
CA CYS A 29 -9.75 9.49 -1.43
C CYS A 29 -10.61 8.83 -0.34
N VAL A 30 -10.50 9.29 0.91
CA VAL A 30 -11.33 8.82 2.03
C VAL A 30 -12.80 9.21 1.83
N LEU A 31 -13.09 10.43 1.38
CA LEU A 31 -14.45 10.88 1.11
C LEU A 31 -15.10 10.06 -0.02
N LEU A 32 -14.38 9.85 -1.12
CA LEU A 32 -14.83 9.00 -2.23
C LEU A 32 -15.04 7.55 -1.78
N SER A 33 -14.15 7.06 -0.91
CA SER A 33 -14.26 5.75 -0.28
C SER A 33 -15.55 5.61 0.53
N VAL A 34 -15.85 6.61 1.36
CA VAL A 34 -17.06 6.67 2.17
C VAL A 34 -18.30 6.79 1.28
N LEU A 35 -18.30 7.71 0.31
CA LEU A 35 -19.42 7.89 -0.62
C LEU A 35 -19.71 6.61 -1.43
N TYR A 36 -18.66 5.92 -1.91
CA TYR A 36 -18.81 4.64 -2.59
C TYR A 36 -19.42 3.58 -1.66
N ALA A 37 -18.96 3.50 -0.41
CA ALA A 37 -19.52 2.58 0.58
C ALA A 37 -20.99 2.89 0.94
N PHE A 38 -21.40 4.17 0.96
CA PHE A 38 -22.78 4.58 1.23
C PHE A 38 -23.72 4.43 0.01
N ARG A 39 -23.21 4.57 -1.22
CA ARG A 39 -23.98 4.44 -2.47
C ARG A 39 -24.03 3.01 -3.02
N SER A 40 -23.16 2.14 -2.57
CA SER A 40 -23.20 0.73 -2.96
C SER A 40 -24.45 0.10 -2.33
N ASP A 41 -25.33 -0.49 -3.13
CA ASP A 41 -26.53 -1.23 -2.69
C ASP A 41 -26.21 -2.48 -1.83
N TYR A 42 -24.93 -2.67 -1.50
CA TYR A 42 -24.43 -3.68 -0.60
C TYR A 42 -24.35 -3.16 0.84
N ASN A 43 -24.54 -4.04 1.83
CA ASN A 43 -24.30 -3.72 3.24
C ASN A 43 -22.92 -3.02 3.40
N LEU A 44 -22.82 -2.01 4.27
CA LEU A 44 -21.61 -1.18 4.46
C LEU A 44 -20.35 -2.05 4.70
N ALA A 45 -20.53 -3.23 5.32
CA ALA A 45 -19.52 -4.26 5.44
C ALA A 45 -18.98 -4.72 4.07
N THR A 46 -19.84 -5.18 3.17
CA THR A 46 -19.43 -5.67 1.86
C THR A 46 -18.76 -4.57 1.01
N GLY A 47 -19.33 -3.35 1.03
CA GLY A 47 -18.79 -2.20 0.28
C GLY A 47 -17.39 -1.78 0.76
N SER A 48 -17.18 -1.70 2.07
CA SER A 48 -15.85 -1.41 2.66
C SER A 48 -14.83 -2.52 2.37
N GLY A 49 -15.24 -3.79 2.37
CA GLY A 49 -14.36 -4.90 2.01
C GLY A 49 -13.93 -4.89 0.54
N ASN A 50 -14.86 -4.67 -0.39
CA ASN A 50 -14.57 -4.57 -1.83
C ASN A 50 -13.62 -3.41 -2.13
N LEU A 51 -13.88 -2.26 -1.49
CA LEU A 51 -13.04 -1.09 -1.63
C LEU A 51 -11.63 -1.32 -1.08
N CYS A 52 -11.51 -1.95 0.09
CA CYS A 52 -10.22 -2.35 0.66
C CYS A 52 -9.41 -3.20 -0.34
N MET A 53 -10.05 -4.21 -0.93
CA MET A 53 -9.42 -5.10 -1.91
C MET A 53 -8.99 -4.34 -3.17
N PHE A 54 -9.84 -3.44 -3.68
CA PHE A 54 -9.51 -2.60 -4.84
C PHE A 54 -8.29 -1.71 -4.58
N LEU A 55 -8.29 -0.97 -3.46
CA LEU A 55 -7.17 -0.13 -3.05
C LEU A 55 -5.90 -0.94 -2.87
N PHE A 56 -6.00 -2.13 -2.27
CA PHE A 56 -4.88 -3.03 -2.05
C PHE A 56 -4.26 -3.50 -3.37
N ILE A 57 -5.07 -3.96 -4.33
CA ILE A 57 -4.60 -4.39 -5.64
C ILE A 57 -3.96 -3.21 -6.38
N ALA A 58 -4.65 -2.06 -6.42
CA ALA A 58 -4.15 -0.85 -7.08
C ALA A 58 -2.80 -0.39 -6.50
N ALA A 59 -2.63 -0.46 -5.18
CA ALA A 59 -1.37 -0.14 -4.52
C ALA A 59 -0.22 -1.05 -4.98
N ASN A 60 -0.51 -2.32 -5.25
CA ASN A 60 0.49 -3.34 -5.53
C ASN A 60 0.77 -3.58 -7.02
N VAL A 61 0.04 -2.93 -7.94
CA VAL A 61 0.37 -2.90 -9.39
C VAL A 61 1.81 -2.41 -9.66
N TYR A 62 2.38 -1.62 -8.75
CA TYR A 62 3.77 -1.20 -8.80
C TYR A 62 4.77 -2.36 -8.92
N PHE A 63 4.54 -3.49 -8.23
CA PHE A 63 5.46 -4.62 -8.21
C PHE A 63 5.63 -5.34 -9.55
N PRO A 64 4.55 -5.80 -10.23
CA PRO A 64 4.68 -6.40 -11.56
C PRO A 64 5.25 -5.39 -12.56
N ALA A 65 4.84 -4.12 -12.50
CA ALA A 65 5.41 -3.07 -13.35
C ALA A 65 6.93 -2.94 -13.15
N LYS A 66 7.41 -3.01 -11.91
CA LYS A 66 8.85 -2.96 -11.60
C LYS A 66 9.61 -4.16 -12.14
N ARG A 67 9.03 -5.37 -12.04
CA ARG A 67 9.62 -6.58 -12.64
C ARG A 67 9.72 -6.47 -14.16
N ILE A 68 8.66 -6.03 -14.83
CA ILE A 68 8.62 -5.83 -16.28
C ILE A 68 9.71 -4.82 -16.69
N ARG A 69 9.81 -3.68 -16.01
CA ARG A 69 10.86 -2.69 -16.28
C ARG A 69 12.26 -3.29 -16.21
N ILE A 70 12.56 -4.06 -15.16
CA ILE A 70 13.88 -4.68 -14.96
C ILE A 70 14.16 -5.71 -16.06
N HIS A 71 13.15 -6.51 -16.42
CA HIS A 71 13.26 -7.55 -17.44
C HIS A 71 13.53 -6.97 -18.84
N TYR A 72 12.79 -5.92 -19.23
CA TYR A 72 12.94 -5.28 -20.55
C TYR A 72 13.94 -4.12 -20.58
N GLN A 73 14.66 -3.88 -19.48
CA GLN A 73 15.65 -2.79 -19.33
C GLN A 73 15.16 -1.41 -19.79
N VAL A 74 13.88 -1.08 -19.56
CA VAL A 74 13.30 0.19 -20.00
C VAL A 74 13.99 1.35 -19.26
N LYS A 75 14.63 2.23 -20.04
CA LYS A 75 15.34 3.43 -19.55
C LYS A 75 14.40 4.63 -19.46
N GLU A 76 14.84 5.73 -18.84
CA GLU A 76 14.10 7.01 -18.73
C GLU A 76 12.76 7.00 -17.95
N VAL A 77 12.26 5.86 -17.50
CA VAL A 77 10.97 5.76 -16.77
C VAL A 77 11.09 5.97 -15.24
N GLN A 78 12.28 6.29 -14.73
CA GLN A 78 12.52 6.37 -13.27
C GLN A 78 11.62 7.39 -12.57
N ALA A 79 11.32 8.53 -13.23
CA ALA A 79 10.43 9.55 -12.68
C ALA A 79 8.99 9.03 -12.49
N GLN A 80 8.49 8.20 -13.41
CA GLN A 80 7.17 7.57 -13.30
C GLN A 80 7.15 6.53 -12.18
N PHE A 81 8.21 5.72 -12.05
CA PHE A 81 8.34 4.75 -10.95
C PHE A 81 8.42 5.41 -9.57
N ASN A 82 9.04 6.59 -9.47
CA ASN A 82 9.04 7.36 -8.23
C ASN A 82 7.62 7.82 -7.87
N LYS A 83 6.80 8.24 -8.86
CA LYS A 83 5.39 8.57 -8.63
C LYS A 83 4.56 7.34 -8.22
N LEU A 84 4.75 6.21 -8.89
CA LEU A 84 4.07 4.96 -8.54
C LEU A 84 4.43 4.47 -7.14
N LEU A 85 5.68 4.66 -6.70
CA LEU A 85 6.08 4.34 -5.33
C LEU A 85 5.32 5.18 -4.29
N ILE A 86 5.09 6.45 -4.57
CA ILE A 86 4.29 7.33 -3.71
C ILE A 86 2.84 6.84 -3.66
N TYR A 87 2.25 6.51 -4.82
CA TYR A 87 0.91 5.94 -4.87
C TYR A 87 0.81 4.63 -4.11
N HIS A 88 1.80 3.75 -4.23
CA HIS A 88 1.88 2.50 -3.48
C HIS A 88 1.82 2.74 -1.96
N ILE A 89 2.58 3.71 -1.43
CA ILE A 89 2.58 4.03 0.00
C ILE A 89 1.19 4.54 0.44
N TRP A 90 0.63 5.50 -0.29
CA TRP A 90 -0.65 6.10 0.08
C TRP A 90 -1.83 5.15 -0.08
N LEU A 91 -1.88 4.38 -1.17
CA LEU A 91 -2.95 3.42 -1.42
C LEU A 91 -2.91 2.25 -0.43
N ASN A 92 -1.72 1.75 -0.04
CA ASN A 92 -1.63 0.76 1.04
C ASN A 92 -2.07 1.35 2.38
N THR A 93 -1.69 2.61 2.68
CA THR A 93 -2.14 3.28 3.91
C THR A 93 -3.66 3.46 3.93
N ALA A 94 -4.25 3.88 2.81
CA ALA A 94 -5.69 4.01 2.66
C ALA A 94 -6.40 2.66 2.75
N SER A 95 -5.89 1.63 2.08
CA SER A 95 -6.39 0.26 2.16
C SER A 95 -6.37 -0.26 3.60
N PHE A 96 -5.29 -0.05 4.34
CA PHE A 96 -5.21 -0.40 5.75
C PHE A 96 -6.27 0.33 6.60
N ALA A 97 -6.45 1.64 6.41
CA ALA A 97 -7.48 2.39 7.11
C ALA A 97 -8.90 1.87 6.81
N VAL A 98 -9.19 1.56 5.55
CA VAL A 98 -10.48 0.98 5.14
C VAL A 98 -10.66 -0.42 5.72
N ALA A 99 -9.60 -1.23 5.82
CA ALA A 99 -9.68 -2.54 6.46
C ALA A 99 -9.94 -2.46 7.97
N CYS A 100 -9.35 -1.50 8.68
CA CYS A 100 -9.68 -1.24 10.08
C CYS A 100 -11.18 -0.93 10.23
N LEU A 101 -11.73 -0.08 9.37
CA LEU A 101 -13.16 0.25 9.35
C LEU A 101 -14.01 -0.99 9.04
N HIS A 102 -13.60 -1.80 8.06
CA HIS A 102 -14.30 -3.02 7.68
C HIS A 102 -14.32 -4.05 8.83
N CYS A 103 -13.19 -4.26 9.53
CA CYS A 103 -13.12 -5.13 10.71
C CYS A 103 -14.03 -4.65 11.85
N TYR A 104 -14.09 -3.34 12.05
CA TYR A 104 -14.96 -2.74 13.05
C TYR A 104 -16.45 -2.98 12.74
N ILE A 105 -16.87 -2.79 11.48
CA ILE A 105 -18.27 -3.00 11.06
C ILE A 105 -18.66 -4.49 11.12
N THR A 106 -17.72 -5.40 10.87
CA THR A 106 -17.93 -6.86 10.89
C THR A 106 -17.81 -7.49 12.29
N LEU A 107 -17.72 -6.65 13.34
CA LEU A 107 -17.65 -7.04 14.75
C LEU A 107 -16.52 -8.04 15.07
N TRP A 108 -15.41 -7.99 14.32
CA TRP A 108 -14.24 -8.84 14.58
C TRP A 108 -14.52 -10.36 14.56
N SER A 109 -15.64 -10.77 13.97
CA SER A 109 -16.12 -12.16 14.03
C SER A 109 -15.26 -13.15 13.23
N ASN A 110 -14.53 -12.67 12.22
CA ASN A 110 -13.79 -13.52 11.30
C ASN A 110 -12.27 -13.51 11.56
N ASN A 111 -11.74 -14.66 11.97
CA ASN A 111 -10.31 -14.86 12.22
C ASN A 111 -9.43 -14.59 11.00
N TRP A 112 -9.90 -14.91 9.79
CA TRP A 112 -9.16 -14.63 8.55
C TRP A 112 -9.04 -13.13 8.29
N LEU A 113 -10.07 -12.36 8.62
CA LEU A 113 -10.05 -10.92 8.46
C LEU A 113 -9.10 -10.26 9.48
N MET A 114 -9.11 -10.73 10.73
CA MET A 114 -8.15 -10.27 11.74
C MET A 114 -6.70 -10.59 11.34
N PHE A 115 -6.47 -11.79 10.80
CA PHE A 115 -5.16 -12.19 10.28
C PHE A 115 -4.70 -11.30 9.11
N ALA A 116 -5.60 -11.03 8.16
CA ALA A 116 -5.33 -10.11 7.06
C ALA A 116 -4.98 -8.71 7.58
N LEU A 117 -5.73 -8.19 8.56
CA LEU A 117 -5.47 -6.89 9.18
C LEU A 117 -4.10 -6.84 9.85
N PHE A 118 -3.73 -7.90 10.58
CA PHE A 118 -2.43 -8.01 11.23
C PHE A 118 -1.28 -7.97 10.22
N ILE A 119 -1.35 -8.78 9.15
CA ILE A 119 -0.30 -8.77 8.11
C ILE A 119 -0.25 -7.41 7.40
N MET A 120 -1.39 -6.83 7.05
CA MET A 120 -1.42 -5.52 6.40
C MET A 120 -0.83 -4.43 7.32
N GLY A 121 -1.15 -4.44 8.60
CA GLY A 121 -0.59 -3.52 9.58
C GLY A 121 0.92 -3.68 9.70
N TRP A 122 1.39 -4.92 9.81
CA TRP A 122 2.82 -5.25 9.84
C TRP A 122 3.56 -4.76 8.59
N LEU A 123 3.03 -5.03 7.40
CA LEU A 123 3.62 -4.60 6.13
C LEU A 123 3.58 -3.08 5.98
N THR A 124 2.49 -2.43 6.37
CA THR A 124 2.35 -0.97 6.31
C THR A 124 3.38 -0.31 7.24
N PHE A 125 3.49 -0.79 8.48
CA PHE A 125 4.49 -0.32 9.44
C PHE A 125 5.92 -0.56 8.94
N GLY A 126 6.23 -1.75 8.43
CA GLY A 126 7.53 -2.06 7.82
C GLY A 126 7.87 -1.14 6.63
N GLY A 127 6.87 -0.84 5.78
CA GLY A 127 6.99 0.12 4.69
C GLY A 127 7.31 1.53 5.18
N PHE A 128 6.65 1.99 6.25
CA PHE A 128 6.95 3.28 6.88
C PHE A 128 8.35 3.32 7.49
N LEU A 129 8.80 2.26 8.17
CA LEU A 129 10.18 2.17 8.69
C LEU A 129 11.23 2.26 7.58
N MET A 130 10.98 1.61 6.44
CA MET A 130 11.83 1.74 5.26
C MET A 130 11.83 3.15 4.68
N TRP A 131 10.66 3.80 4.66
CA TRP A 131 10.50 5.16 4.18
C TRP A 131 11.22 6.18 5.06
N LEU A 132 11.17 6.01 6.39
CA LEU A 132 11.89 6.82 7.39
C LEU A 132 13.39 6.53 7.44
N LYS A 133 13.91 5.58 6.65
CA LYS A 133 15.32 5.19 6.60
C LYS A 133 15.88 4.77 7.98
N TYR A 134 15.15 3.93 8.72
CA TYR A 134 15.52 3.49 10.07
C TYR A 134 16.97 2.92 10.16
N PRO A 135 17.79 3.33 11.16
CA PRO A 135 19.27 3.26 11.09
C PRO A 135 20.01 1.99 11.61
N PRO A 136 19.45 0.77 11.63
CA PRO A 136 20.26 -0.45 11.53
C PRO A 136 20.13 -1.08 10.14
N ALA A 137 21.24 -1.15 9.39
CA ALA A 137 21.26 -1.71 8.03
C ALA A 137 20.77 -3.17 7.95
N LYS A 138 21.05 -3.98 8.98
CA LYS A 138 20.59 -5.38 9.07
C LYS A 138 19.06 -5.47 9.18
N VAL A 139 18.45 -4.64 10.03
CA VAL A 139 16.99 -4.57 10.21
C VAL A 139 16.33 -4.08 8.92
N LYS A 140 16.90 -3.06 8.28
CA LYS A 140 16.42 -2.55 6.99
C LYS A 140 16.41 -3.63 5.90
N LYS A 141 17.45 -4.46 5.81
CA LYS A 141 17.51 -5.57 4.84
C LYS A 141 16.45 -6.64 5.13
N GLY A 142 16.25 -7.00 6.40
CA GLY A 142 15.23 -7.96 6.81
C GLY A 142 13.81 -7.48 6.49
N ILE A 143 13.48 -6.24 6.86
CA ILE A 143 12.19 -5.62 6.55
C ILE A 143 12.00 -5.54 5.04
N TYR A 144 13.03 -5.17 4.27
CA TYR A 144 12.95 -5.13 2.82
C TYR A 144 12.61 -6.49 2.21
N ILE A 145 13.27 -7.56 2.65
CA ILE A 145 13.01 -8.91 2.15
C ILE A 145 11.57 -9.32 2.47
N LEU A 146 11.13 -9.17 3.72
CA LEU A 146 9.77 -9.49 4.14
C LEU A 146 8.74 -8.65 3.36
N HIS A 147 8.96 -7.34 3.24
CA HIS A 147 8.03 -6.43 2.58
C HIS A 147 7.95 -6.64 1.05
N THR A 148 8.93 -7.32 0.45
CA THR A 148 8.97 -7.61 -0.99
C THR A 148 8.61 -9.05 -1.34
N GLN A 149 8.29 -9.90 -0.36
CA GLN A 149 7.88 -11.28 -0.59
C GLN A 149 6.51 -11.33 -1.28
N GLN A 150 6.50 -11.77 -2.54
CA GLN A 150 5.28 -11.96 -3.33
C GLN A 150 4.33 -13.01 -2.72
N VAL A 151 4.88 -13.98 -1.99
CA VAL A 151 4.08 -15.00 -1.30
C VAL A 151 3.15 -14.35 -0.27
N LEU A 152 3.62 -13.33 0.47
CA LEU A 152 2.78 -12.61 1.43
C LEU A 152 1.64 -11.86 0.74
N PHE A 153 1.86 -11.33 -0.47
CA PHE A 153 0.82 -10.69 -1.27
C PHE A 153 -0.32 -11.66 -1.62
N PHE A 154 0.01 -12.88 -2.07
CA PHE A 154 -1.00 -13.90 -2.37
C PHE A 154 -1.72 -14.41 -1.12
N ILE A 155 -0.99 -14.62 -0.02
CA ILE A 155 -1.58 -14.98 1.27
C ILE A 155 -2.59 -13.92 1.72
N MET A 156 -2.26 -12.63 1.55
CA MET A 156 -3.17 -11.55 1.92
C MET A 156 -4.41 -11.46 1.04
N ILE A 157 -4.27 -11.62 -0.29
CA ILE A 157 -5.44 -11.68 -1.18
C ILE A 157 -6.35 -12.84 -0.76
N TYR A 158 -5.76 -14.02 -0.50
CA TYR A 158 -6.52 -15.17 -0.04
C TYR A 158 -7.22 -14.91 1.29
N ALA A 159 -6.53 -14.33 2.27
CA ALA A 159 -7.10 -14.01 3.58
C ALA A 159 -8.22 -12.95 3.49
N LEU A 160 -8.07 -11.94 2.62
CA LEU A 160 -9.10 -10.93 2.37
C LEU A 160 -10.34 -11.54 1.69
N LEU A 161 -10.14 -12.36 0.66
CA LEU A 161 -11.25 -13.06 -0.01
C LEU A 161 -11.95 -14.00 0.97
N LYS A 162 -11.20 -14.84 1.71
CA LYS A 162 -11.81 -15.78 2.64
C LYS A 162 -12.45 -15.09 3.84
N GLY A 163 -11.89 -13.97 4.29
CA GLY A 163 -12.47 -13.12 5.34
C GLY A 163 -13.79 -12.47 4.93
N HIS A 164 -13.97 -12.17 3.64
CA HIS A 164 -15.14 -11.46 3.09
C HIS A 164 -16.26 -12.41 2.62
N TYR A 165 -15.91 -13.58 2.07
CA TYR A 165 -16.86 -14.57 1.55
C TYR A 165 -17.30 -15.64 2.56
N VAL A 166 -16.76 -15.64 3.78
CA VAL A 166 -17.29 -16.48 4.87
C VAL A 166 -18.34 -15.68 5.61
N PHE A 167 -19.58 -15.83 5.14
CA PHE A 167 -20.75 -15.77 5.99
C PHE A 167 -20.86 -17.07 6.79
#